data_AF-A0A940KKB0-F1
#
_entry.id   AF-A0A940KKB0-F1
#
_cell.length_a   1.000
_cell.length_b   1.000
_cell.length_c   1.000
_cell.angle_alpha   90.00
_cell.angle_beta   90.00
_cell.angle_gamma   90.00
#
_symmetry.space_group_name_H-M   'P 1'
#
loop_
_entity.id
_entity.type
_entity.pdbx_description
1 polymer ?
#
loop_
_entity_poly.entity_id
_entity_poly.type
_entity_poly.pdbx_seq_one_letter_code
_entity_poly.pdbx_strand_id
1 'polypeptide(L)'
;MKKKWLVILFIVVSGAAFTRVLSLPFFELVHIPPSPQRMGGDSLKGFQYLTTGDYVKGGIPFNVFLMGMGKDTRNYLNRDGKNEKLSHEYTAITAPNGEVLVAPNCLQCHAQVM
;
A
#
# COMPACT_ATOMS: atom_id res chain seq x y z
N MET A 1 21.77 -37.18 21.13
CA MET A 1 22.06 -36.50 19.85
C MET A 1 20.95 -36.65 18.80
N LYS A 2 20.36 -37.85 18.59
CA LYS A 2 19.32 -38.09 17.56
C LYS A 2 18.02 -37.26 17.68
N LYS A 3 17.55 -36.97 18.90
CA LYS A 3 16.27 -36.27 19.14
C LYS A 3 16.28 -34.80 18.67
N LYS A 4 17.43 -34.10 18.81
CA LYS A 4 17.58 -32.69 18.38
C LYS A 4 17.57 -32.56 16.86
N TRP A 5 18.17 -33.51 16.15
CA TRP A 5 18.14 -33.57 14.69
C TRP A 5 16.74 -33.83 14.14
N LEU A 6 15.94 -34.64 14.84
CA LEU A 6 14.56 -34.92 14.46
C LEU A 6 13.66 -33.67 14.58
N VAL A 7 13.88 -32.85 15.61
CA VAL A 7 13.18 -31.56 15.78
C VAL A 7 13.59 -30.55 14.70
N ILE A 8 14.89 -30.44 14.40
CA ILE A 8 15.38 -29.55 13.34
C ILE A 8 14.82 -29.97 11.97
N LEU A 9 14.84 -31.27 11.67
CA LEU A 9 14.26 -31.79 10.43
C LEU A 9 12.78 -31.45 10.31
N PHE A 10 12.02 -31.60 11.41
CA PHE A 10 10.60 -31.25 11.43
C PHE A 10 10.38 -29.75 11.15
N ILE A 11 11.14 -28.86 11.80
CA ILE A 11 11.04 -27.41 11.57
C ILE A 11 11.35 -27.06 10.11
N VAL A 12 12.40 -27.65 9.52
CA VAL A 12 12.80 -27.41 8.13
C VAL A 12 11.72 -27.92 7.16
N VAL A 13 11.17 -29.11 7.39
CA VAL A 13 10.10 -29.68 6.56
C VAL A 13 8.82 -28.85 6.67
N SER A 14 8.43 -28.43 7.87
CA SER A 14 7.27 -27.55 8.07
C SER A 14 7.47 -26.18 7.42
N GLY A 15 8.67 -25.59 7.53
CA GLY A 15 9.00 -24.33 6.86
C GLY A 15 8.96 -24.44 5.35
N ALA A 16 9.52 -25.51 4.78
CA ALA A 16 9.48 -25.78 3.34
C ALA A 16 8.07 -26.15 2.83
N ALA A 17 7.23 -26.79 3.65
CA ALA A 17 5.83 -27.01 3.31
C ALA A 17 5.02 -25.71 3.34
N PHE A 18 5.32 -24.78 4.26
CA PHE A 18 4.66 -23.49 4.35
C PHE A 18 4.96 -22.58 3.14
N THR A 19 6.15 -22.67 2.53
CA THR A 19 6.44 -21.90 1.30
C THR A 19 5.54 -22.30 0.12
N ARG A 20 5.06 -23.55 0.07
CA ARG A 20 4.09 -24.00 -0.95
C ARG A 20 2.72 -23.32 -0.77
N VAL A 21 2.30 -23.06 0.47
CA VAL A 21 1.06 -22.33 0.76
C VAL A 21 1.15 -20.88 0.29
N LEU A 22 2.33 -20.26 0.43
CA LEU A 22 2.61 -18.92 -0.09
C LEU A 22 2.70 -18.87 -1.63
N SER A 23 2.77 -20.03 -2.30
CA SER A 23 2.87 -20.14 -3.76
C SER A 23 1.54 -20.51 -4.42
N LEU A 24 0.43 -20.54 -3.68
CA LEU A 24 -0.88 -20.78 -4.27
C LEU A 24 -1.21 -19.64 -5.25
N PRO A 25 -1.70 -19.96 -6.47
CA PRO A 25 -2.00 -18.94 -7.46
C PRO A 25 -3.12 -18.04 -6.94
N PHE A 26 -2.81 -16.74 -6.84
CA PHE A 26 -3.81 -15.71 -6.56
C PHE A 26 -4.73 -15.54 -7.79
N PHE A 27 -5.98 -15.18 -7.52
CA PHE A 27 -7.04 -15.00 -8.51
C PHE A 27 -6.60 -14.22 -9.76
N GLU A 28 -7.03 -14.66 -10.94
CA GLU A 28 -6.86 -13.89 -12.19
C GLU A 28 -7.58 -12.54 -12.09
N LEU A 29 -6.87 -11.48 -12.44
CA LEU A 29 -7.40 -10.13 -12.43
C LEU A 29 -8.36 -9.93 -13.61
N VAL A 30 -9.58 -9.51 -13.32
CA VAL A 30 -10.55 -9.12 -14.34
C VAL A 30 -10.45 -7.61 -14.56
N HIS A 31 -10.14 -7.20 -15.79
CA HIS A 31 -10.12 -5.79 -16.15
C HIS A 31 -11.54 -5.20 -16.14
N ILE A 32 -11.72 -4.08 -15.43
CA ILE A 32 -12.98 -3.33 -15.41
C ILE A 32 -12.85 -2.19 -16.44
N PRO A 33 -13.71 -2.15 -17.48
CA PRO A 33 -13.65 -1.09 -18.47
C PRO A 33 -14.04 0.27 -17.85
N PRO A 34 -13.51 1.38 -18.39
CA PRO A 34 -13.89 2.72 -17.94
C PRO A 34 -15.39 2.96 -18.06
N SER A 35 -15.97 3.64 -17.06
CA SER A 35 -17.37 4.07 -17.07
C SER A 35 -17.48 5.60 -17.17
N PRO A 36 -18.55 6.13 -17.79
CA PRO A 36 -18.82 7.56 -17.79
C PRO A 36 -18.91 8.13 -16.38
N GLN A 37 -18.24 9.24 -16.13
CA GLN A 37 -18.31 9.92 -14.83
C GLN A 37 -19.68 10.57 -14.62
N ARG A 38 -20.22 10.46 -13.39
CA ARG A 38 -21.50 11.08 -13.03
C ARG A 38 -21.44 12.58 -13.30
N MET A 39 -22.48 13.12 -13.94
CA MET A 39 -22.60 14.55 -14.29
C MET A 39 -21.50 15.09 -15.23
N GLY A 40 -20.75 14.22 -15.93
CA GLY A 40 -19.69 14.66 -16.86
C GLY A 40 -18.43 15.18 -16.16
N GLY A 41 -18.14 14.69 -14.95
CA GLY A 41 -16.93 15.08 -14.20
C GLY A 41 -15.62 14.71 -14.91
N ASP A 42 -14.57 15.47 -14.61
CA ASP A 42 -13.21 15.25 -15.10
C ASP A 42 -12.54 14.10 -14.32
N SER A 43 -12.38 12.95 -14.99
CA SER A 43 -11.80 11.74 -14.38
C SER A 43 -10.34 11.90 -13.97
N LEU A 44 -9.57 12.72 -14.70
CA LEU A 44 -8.16 12.94 -14.41
C LEU A 44 -8.00 13.74 -13.11
N LYS A 45 -8.79 14.80 -12.95
CA LYS A 45 -8.82 15.57 -11.68
C LYS A 45 -9.29 14.71 -10.52
N GLY A 46 -10.30 13.86 -10.74
CA GLY A 46 -10.78 12.92 -9.73
C GLY A 46 -9.68 11.96 -9.28
N PHE A 47 -8.95 11.37 -10.23
CA PHE A 47 -7.84 10.47 -9.96
C PHE A 47 -6.71 11.16 -9.19
N GLN A 48 -6.34 12.39 -9.58
CA GLN A 48 -5.33 13.17 -8.87
C GLN A 48 -5.77 13.46 -7.42
N TYR A 49 -7.00 13.90 -7.21
CA TYR A 49 -7.49 14.17 -5.85
C TYR A 49 -7.59 12.90 -4.99
N LEU A 50 -7.94 11.75 -5.58
CA LEU A 50 -7.97 10.47 -4.86
C LEU A 50 -6.57 10.01 -4.41
N THR A 51 -5.54 10.24 -5.23
CA THR A 51 -4.19 9.70 -5.01
C THR A 51 -3.23 10.66 -4.29
N THR A 52 -3.52 11.97 -4.33
CA THR A 52 -2.67 13.01 -3.73
C THR A 52 -3.44 14.07 -2.94
N GLY A 53 -4.77 14.04 -2.97
CA GLY A 53 -5.61 15.04 -2.30
C GLY A 53 -5.72 14.84 -0.80
N ASP A 54 -6.16 15.89 -0.11
CA ASP A 54 -6.18 15.98 1.34
C ASP A 54 -7.59 15.76 1.92
N TYR A 55 -8.37 14.85 1.34
CA TYR A 55 -9.74 14.61 1.78
C TYR A 55 -9.84 13.88 3.13
N VAL A 56 -8.78 13.20 3.55
CA VAL A 56 -8.61 12.70 4.93
C VAL A 56 -7.70 13.67 5.67
N LYS A 57 -8.22 14.38 6.66
CA LYS A 57 -7.52 15.49 7.36
C LYS A 57 -6.70 15.06 8.59
N GLY A 58 -6.77 13.79 8.98
CA GLY A 58 -6.04 13.24 10.14
C GLY A 58 -4.96 12.25 9.71
N GLY A 59 -3.84 12.22 10.43
CA GLY A 59 -2.73 11.34 10.10
C GLY A 59 -1.58 11.40 11.09
N ILE A 60 -0.52 10.65 10.78
CA ILE A 60 0.71 10.56 11.58
C ILE A 60 1.73 11.56 11.03
N PRO A 61 2.47 12.33 11.86
CA PRO A 61 3.51 13.23 11.37
C PRO A 61 4.51 12.51 10.45
N PHE A 62 4.84 13.13 9.32
CA PHE A 62 5.55 12.48 8.19
C PHE A 62 6.84 11.79 8.62
N ASN A 63 7.65 12.46 9.45
CA ASN A 63 8.91 11.89 9.93
C ASN A 63 8.70 10.71 10.90
N VAL A 64 7.65 10.75 11.72
CA VAL A 64 7.29 9.65 12.63
C VAL A 64 6.81 8.44 11.83
N PHE A 65 5.99 8.67 10.81
CA PHE A 65 5.53 7.62 9.91
C PHE A 65 6.70 6.93 9.20
N LEU A 66 7.61 7.70 8.60
CA LEU A 66 8.78 7.12 7.91
C LEU A 66 9.75 6.42 8.86
N MET A 67 9.84 6.84 10.11
CA MET A 67 10.65 6.15 11.12
C MET A 67 10.08 4.75 11.44
N GLY A 68 8.75 4.62 11.51
CA GLY A 68 8.09 3.35 11.83
C GLY A 68 7.90 2.41 10.63
N MET A 69 7.48 2.96 9.49
CA MET A 69 7.09 2.20 8.30
C MET A 69 8.18 2.14 7.23
N GLY A 70 9.17 3.04 7.28
CA GLY A 70 10.16 3.21 6.21
C GLY A 70 9.61 3.98 5.00
N LYS A 71 10.46 4.11 3.98
CA LYS A 71 10.09 4.71 2.68
C LYS A 71 9.72 3.60 1.70
N ASP A 72 8.67 3.81 0.91
CA ASP A 72 8.41 2.98 -0.26
C ASP A 72 9.23 3.46 -1.45
N THR A 73 9.83 2.53 -2.20
CA THR A 73 10.65 2.79 -3.40
C THR A 73 9.94 2.39 -4.70
N ARG A 74 8.76 1.76 -4.63
CA ARG A 74 8.05 1.21 -5.79
C ARG A 74 7.28 2.28 -6.57
N ASN A 75 6.70 3.25 -5.86
CA ASN A 75 5.93 4.37 -6.40
C ASN A 75 4.97 3.98 -7.55
N TYR A 76 4.09 2.99 -7.30
CA TYR A 76 3.16 2.45 -8.32
C TYR A 76 2.30 3.49 -9.04
N LEU A 77 2.07 4.64 -8.41
CA LEU A 77 1.23 5.72 -8.94
C LEU A 77 2.03 6.84 -9.63
N ASN A 78 3.37 6.71 -9.74
CA ASN A 78 4.27 7.73 -10.28
C ASN A 78 4.05 9.12 -9.65
N ARG A 79 3.96 9.17 -8.32
CA ARG A 79 3.75 10.42 -7.57
C ARG A 79 5.06 11.15 -7.33
N ASP A 80 4.98 12.47 -7.22
CA ASP A 80 6.10 13.35 -6.93
C ASP A 80 6.14 13.82 -5.47
N GLY A 81 7.26 14.45 -5.10
CA GLY A 81 7.40 15.18 -3.84
C GLY A 81 7.36 14.26 -2.62
N LYS A 82 6.57 14.61 -1.60
CA LYS A 82 6.49 13.78 -0.38
C LYS A 82 5.76 12.45 -0.62
N ASN A 83 4.85 12.40 -1.59
CA ASN A 83 4.08 11.21 -1.92
C ASN A 83 4.89 10.14 -2.67
N GLU A 84 6.01 10.52 -3.30
CA GLU A 84 6.92 9.57 -3.99
C GLU A 84 7.50 8.49 -3.04
N LYS A 85 7.61 8.84 -1.74
CA LYS A 85 8.22 8.03 -0.68
C LYS A 85 7.21 7.22 0.11
N LEU A 86 5.92 7.34 -0.21
CA LEU A 86 4.84 6.67 0.48
C LEU A 86 4.26 5.58 -0.43
N SER A 87 3.81 4.49 0.16
CA SER A 87 3.05 3.50 -0.59
C SER A 87 1.71 4.08 -1.02
N HIS A 88 1.12 3.48 -2.06
CA HIS A 88 -0.11 3.93 -2.72
C HIS A 88 -1.29 4.12 -1.76
N GLU A 89 -1.37 3.34 -0.67
CA GLU A 89 -2.42 3.43 0.35
C GLU A 89 -2.35 4.67 1.27
N TYR A 90 -1.28 5.47 1.18
CA TYR A 90 -1.08 6.66 2.00
C TYR A 90 -0.87 7.92 1.17
N THR A 91 -1.30 9.06 1.72
CA THR A 91 -1.10 10.38 1.13
C THR A 91 -0.49 11.34 2.16
N ALA A 92 0.52 12.10 1.74
CA ALA A 92 1.06 13.23 2.47
C ALA A 92 0.14 14.44 2.31
N ILE A 93 -0.33 14.99 3.43
CA ILE A 93 -1.22 16.15 3.49
C ILE A 93 -0.61 17.22 4.40
N THR A 94 -0.98 18.48 4.18
CA THR A 94 -0.56 19.59 5.05
C THR A 94 -1.71 19.99 5.95
N ALA A 95 -1.51 19.90 7.26
CA ALA A 95 -2.48 20.33 8.25
C ALA A 95 -2.57 21.87 8.32
N PRO A 96 -3.64 22.46 8.89
CA PRO A 96 -3.80 23.92 8.99
C PRO A 96 -2.68 24.64 9.76
N ASN A 97 -1.97 23.93 10.63
CA ASN A 97 -0.82 24.44 11.37
C ASN A 97 0.53 24.30 10.62
N GLY A 98 0.51 23.81 9.38
CA GLY A 98 1.70 23.62 8.53
C GLY A 98 2.42 22.29 8.71
N GLU A 99 2.01 21.44 9.67
CA GLU A 99 2.60 20.11 9.85
C GLU A 99 2.23 19.19 8.68
N VAL A 100 3.16 18.36 8.22
CA VAL A 100 2.85 17.37 7.19
C VAL A 100 2.51 16.04 7.84
N LEU A 101 1.33 15.55 7.53
CA LEU A 101 0.80 14.28 8.04
C LEU A 101 0.75 13.25 6.91
N VAL A 102 0.83 11.99 7.28
CA VAL A 102 0.57 10.84 6.43
C VAL A 102 -0.78 10.28 6.83
N ALA A 103 -1.74 10.39 5.92
CA ALA A 103 -3.10 9.90 6.09
C ALA A 103 -3.33 8.66 5.23
N PRO A 104 -4.06 7.64 5.70
CA PRO A 104 -4.54 6.57 4.83
C PRO A 104 -5.52 7.13 3.81
N ASN A 105 -5.55 6.52 2.63
CA ASN A 105 -6.46 6.88 1.55
C ASN A 105 -7.30 5.65 1.13
N CYS A 106 -8.13 5.81 0.10
CA CYS A 106 -9.07 4.76 -0.34
C CYS A 106 -8.34 3.49 -0.79
N LEU A 107 -7.11 3.62 -1.28
CA LEU A 107 -6.30 2.54 -1.82
C LEU A 107 -5.77 1.59 -0.74
N GLN A 108 -5.91 1.94 0.55
CA GLN A 108 -5.67 0.99 1.64
C GLN A 108 -6.51 -0.29 1.52
N CYS A 109 -7.73 -0.15 1.01
CA CYS A 109 -8.66 -1.28 0.84
C CYS A 109 -9.12 -1.47 -0.60
N HIS A 110 -9.04 -0.43 -1.44
CA HIS A 110 -9.54 -0.43 -2.82
C HIS A 110 -8.42 -0.40 -3.86
N ALA A 111 -7.25 -0.93 -3.51
CA ALA A 111 -6.19 -1.18 -4.49
C ALA A 111 -5.84 -2.66 -4.56
N GLN A 112 -5.38 -3.02 -5.75
CA GLN A 112 -4.76 -4.28 -6.03
C GLN A 112 -3.41 -3.96 -6.68
N VAL A 113 -2.33 -4.43 -6.07
CA VAL A 113 -0.98 -4.35 -6.62
C VAL A 113 -0.55 -5.76 -7.05
N MET A 114 0.18 -5.84 -8.16
CA MET A 114 0.88 -7.05 -8.60
C MET A 114 2.28 -7.12 -7.99
#